data_AF-X0VZT0-F1
#
_entry.id   AF-X0VZT0-F1
#
_cell.length_a   1.000
_cell.length_b   1.000
_cell.length_c   1.000
_cell.angle_alpha   90.00
_cell.angle_beta   90.00
_cell.angle_gamma   90.00
#
_symmetry.space_group_name_H-M   'P 1'
#
loop_
_entity.id
_entity.type
_entity.pdbx_description
1 polymer ?
#
loop_
_entity_poly.entity_id
_entity_poly.type
_entity_poly.pdbx_seq_one_letter_code
_entity_poly.pdbx_strand_id
1 'polypeptide(L)'
;MNKKRCPVCGSEEILEKKEAITIVEPFAGKDNIEIIKNKCLACESEGDFFDQNENMIEETISNLKQKSVEGILKYFIKNKISMSSIERALEMPQRTLAKWKNKGSKTSSAGIALLRFIRLFPWLLEVAENKYDYQKAENIQIDSVIQKILDKNSFPSSQEWQGQYFDFEVAGQKGIIGAA
;
A
#
# COMPACT_ATOMS: atom_id res chain seq x y z
N MET A 1 41.69 -13.43 6.62
CA MET A 1 40.71 -13.11 5.56
C MET A 1 39.66 -14.22 5.57
N ASN A 2 38.42 -13.93 5.94
CA ASN A 2 37.34 -14.92 5.91
C ASN A 2 37.01 -15.20 4.44
N LYS A 3 37.33 -16.40 3.97
CA LYS A 3 36.97 -16.81 2.61
C LYS A 3 35.46 -17.01 2.54
N LYS A 4 34.80 -16.28 1.65
CA LYS A 4 33.39 -16.46 1.31
C LYS A 4 33.19 -17.88 0.76
N ARG A 5 32.36 -18.69 1.42
CA ARG A 5 32.07 -20.08 1.06
C ARG A 5 30.59 -20.27 0.82
N CYS A 6 30.25 -21.17 -0.10
CA CYS A 6 28.88 -21.53 -0.35
C CYS A 6 28.27 -22.14 0.92
N PRO A 7 27.12 -21.63 1.42
CA PRO A 7 26.49 -22.14 2.63
C PRO A 7 25.92 -23.57 2.46
N VAL A 8 25.77 -24.04 1.21
CA VAL A 8 25.20 -25.36 0.89
C VAL A 8 26.27 -26.44 0.77
N CYS A 9 27.34 -26.20 0.00
CA CYS A 9 28.35 -27.21 -0.32
C CYS A 9 29.76 -26.87 0.19
N GLY A 10 29.99 -25.68 0.74
CA GLY A 10 31.30 -25.24 1.24
C GLY A 10 32.32 -24.84 0.17
N SER A 11 31.99 -24.90 -1.12
CA SER A 11 32.87 -24.46 -2.21
C SER A 11 33.20 -22.96 -2.13
N GLU A 12 34.41 -22.59 -2.55
CA GLU A 12 34.88 -21.21 -2.68
C GLU A 12 34.55 -20.60 -4.06
N GLU A 13 34.02 -21.40 -4.98
CA GLU A 13 33.65 -20.98 -6.34
C GLU A 13 32.28 -20.31 -6.36
N ILE A 14 32.26 -19.01 -6.09
CA ILE A 14 31.05 -18.19 -6.03
C ILE A 14 31.13 -17.07 -7.07
N LEU A 15 30.09 -16.98 -7.90
CA LEU A 15 29.87 -15.89 -8.84
C LEU A 15 28.88 -14.90 -8.24
N GLU A 16 29.28 -13.62 -8.15
CA GLU A 16 28.39 -12.52 -7.77
C GLU A 16 27.80 -11.89 -9.04
N LYS A 17 26.47 -11.75 -9.07
CA LYS A 17 25.73 -11.07 -10.14
C LYS A 17 24.86 -9.96 -9.55
N LYS A 18 24.85 -8.80 -10.21
CA LYS A 18 23.90 -7.74 -9.88
C LYS A 18 22.59 -7.94 -10.64
N GLU A 19 21.48 -7.74 -9.95
CA GLU A 19 20.14 -7.81 -10.51
C GLU A 19 19.33 -6.59 -10.07
N ALA A 20 18.62 -5.96 -11.00
CA ALA A 20 17.74 -4.85 -10.68
C ALA A 20 16.37 -5.39 -10.27
N ILE A 21 15.89 -5.00 -9.10
CA ILE A 21 14.53 -5.29 -8.64
C ILE A 21 13.73 -4.01 -8.44
N THR A 22 12.42 -4.10 -8.60
CA THR A 22 11.49 -3.00 -8.37
C THR A 22 10.67 -3.28 -7.12
N ILE A 23 10.72 -2.36 -6.16
CA ILE A 23 9.87 -2.40 -4.96
C ILE A 23 8.71 -1.42 -5.17
N VAL A 24 7.48 -1.89 -4.97
CA VAL A 24 6.25 -1.10 -5.15
C VAL A 24 5.56 -0.92 -3.81
N GLU A 25 5.05 0.29 -3.57
CA GLU A 25 4.37 0.64 -2.33
C GLU A 25 3.10 1.45 -2.62
N PRO A 26 1.92 0.99 -2.17
CA PRO A 26 0.66 1.70 -2.32
C PRO A 26 0.76 3.18 -1.92
N PHE A 27 0.25 4.07 -2.77
CA PHE A 27 0.26 5.52 -2.55
C PHE A 27 1.65 6.19 -2.48
N ALA A 28 2.74 5.46 -2.70
CA ALA A 28 4.11 5.98 -2.79
C ALA A 28 4.76 5.81 -4.18
N GLY A 29 4.25 4.87 -4.98
CA GLY A 29 4.80 4.54 -6.30
C GLY A 29 5.76 3.35 -6.22
N LYS A 30 6.90 3.45 -6.89
CA LYS A 30 7.90 2.39 -6.97
C LYS A 30 9.32 2.94 -6.88
N ASP A 31 10.25 2.11 -6.44
CA ASP A 31 11.68 2.38 -6.44
C ASP A 31 12.44 1.20 -7.06
N ASN A 32 13.57 1.46 -7.69
CA ASN A 32 14.41 0.43 -8.31
C ASN A 32 15.73 0.35 -7.55
N ILE A 33 16.14 -0.86 -7.16
CA ILE A 33 17.41 -1.10 -6.48
C ILE A 33 18.19 -2.22 -7.15
N GLU A 34 19.51 -2.17 -7.03
CA GLU A 34 20.41 -3.24 -7.47
C GLU A 34 20.74 -4.16 -6.29
N ILE A 35 20.35 -5.43 -6.40
CA ILE A 35 20.69 -6.47 -5.42
C ILE A 35 21.84 -7.34 -5.94
N ILE A 36 22.59 -7.92 -5.01
CA ILE A 36 23.66 -8.88 -5.26
C ILE A 36 23.09 -10.29 -5.08
N LYS A 37 23.14 -11.08 -6.14
CA LYS A 37 22.79 -12.49 -6.16
C LYS A 37 24.04 -13.33 -6.31
N ASN A 38 24.26 -14.23 -5.37
CA ASN A 38 25.38 -15.16 -5.38
C ASN A 38 24.94 -16.46 -6.06
N LYS A 39 25.83 -17.05 -6.87
CA LYS A 39 25.67 -18.38 -7.45
C LYS A 39 26.90 -19.22 -7.15
N CYS A 40 26.72 -20.42 -6.58
CA CYS A 40 27.81 -21.37 -6.45
C CYS A 40 28.01 -22.11 -7.79
N LEU A 41 29.25 -22.15 -8.30
CA LEU A 41 29.55 -22.87 -9.54
C LEU A 41 29.65 -24.39 -9.34
N ALA A 42 29.88 -24.85 -8.10
CA ALA A 42 30.05 -26.27 -7.79
C ALA A 42 28.72 -27.01 -7.54
N CYS A 43 27.76 -26.38 -6.85
CA CYS A 43 26.46 -26.99 -6.55
C CYS A 43 25.26 -26.25 -7.12
N GLU A 44 25.51 -25.21 -7.94
CA GLU A 44 24.50 -24.40 -8.63
C GLU A 44 23.49 -23.66 -7.74
N SER A 45 23.62 -23.72 -6.40
CA SER A 45 22.77 -22.98 -5.49
C SER A 45 22.85 -21.47 -5.75
N GLU A 46 21.72 -20.77 -5.61
CA GLU A 46 21.62 -19.32 -5.83
C GLU A 46 20.94 -18.63 -4.63
N GLY A 47 21.36 -17.41 -4.30
CA GLY A 47 20.74 -16.62 -3.23
C GLY A 47 21.60 -15.45 -2.75
N ASP A 48 21.16 -14.79 -1.68
CA ASP A 48 22.01 -13.86 -0.92
C ASP A 48 22.75 -14.64 0.17
N PHE A 49 23.96 -15.13 -0.13
CA PHE A 49 24.71 -15.97 0.81
C PHE A 49 25.38 -15.20 1.94
N PHE A 50 25.44 -13.87 1.83
CA PHE A 50 26.23 -13.02 2.72
C PHE A 50 25.42 -11.82 3.23
N ASP A 51 24.08 -11.91 3.19
CA ASP A 51 23.14 -10.90 3.66
C ASP A 51 23.46 -9.49 3.15
N GLN A 52 23.91 -9.39 1.89
CA GLN A 52 24.41 -8.15 1.30
C GLN A 52 23.28 -7.17 0.97
N ASN A 53 22.05 -7.66 0.87
CA ASN A 53 20.91 -6.88 0.38
C ASN A 53 19.97 -6.42 1.49
N GLU A 54 20.00 -7.03 2.68
CA GLU A 54 18.99 -6.84 3.73
C GLU A 54 18.81 -5.37 4.09
N ASN A 55 19.89 -4.69 4.49
CA ASN A 55 19.85 -3.27 4.86
C ASN A 55 19.32 -2.37 3.73
N MET A 56 19.73 -2.64 2.48
CA MET A 56 19.31 -1.84 1.33
C MET A 56 17.81 -2.02 1.07
N ILE A 57 17.33 -3.26 1.07
CA ILE A 57 15.92 -3.59 0.84
C ILE A 57 15.07 -2.96 1.96
N GLU A 58 15.48 -3.13 3.22
CA GLU A 58 14.75 -2.58 4.36
C GLU A 58 14.69 -1.05 4.34
N GLU A 59 15.79 -0.39 4.01
CA GLU A 59 15.84 1.07 3.88
C GLU A 59 14.92 1.56 2.77
N THR A 60 14.94 0.92 1.59
CA THR A 60 14.06 1.26 0.48
C THR A 60 12.59 1.07 0.84
N ILE A 61 12.23 -0.05 1.48
CA ILE A 61 10.85 -0.31 1.95
C ILE A 61 10.44 0.75 2.97
N SER A 62 11.30 1.07 3.94
CA SER A 62 11.03 2.06 4.96
C SER A 62 10.80 3.46 4.34
N ASN A 63 11.63 3.83 3.37
CA ASN A 63 11.51 5.10 2.65
C ASN A 63 10.22 5.18 1.83
N LEU A 64 9.87 4.10 1.12
CA LEU A 64 8.63 4.02 0.37
C LEU A 64 7.40 4.08 1.30
N LYS A 65 7.41 3.38 2.42
CA LYS A 65 6.34 3.45 3.44
C LYS A 65 6.15 4.86 3.97
N GLN A 66 7.24 5.57 4.24
CA GLN A 66 7.16 6.97 4.67
C GLN A 66 6.60 7.88 3.56
N LYS A 67 7.01 7.68 2.30
CA LYS A 67 6.42 8.38 1.14
C LYS A 67 4.91 8.10 1.00
N SER A 68 4.47 6.86 1.28
CA SER A 68 3.05 6.48 1.28
C SER A 68 2.24 7.31 2.27
N VAL A 69 2.72 7.39 3.52
CA VAL A 69 2.10 8.19 4.59
C VAL A 69 2.00 9.66 4.17
N GLU A 70 3.10 10.24 3.68
CA GLU A 70 3.10 11.63 3.21
C GLU A 70 2.12 11.87 2.05
N GLY A 71 2.06 10.94 1.10
CA GLY A 71 1.14 10.97 -0.04
C GLY A 71 -0.32 10.94 0.40
N ILE A 72 -0.66 10.05 1.34
CA ILE A 72 -2.01 9.94 1.91
C ILE A 72 -2.40 11.22 2.66
N LEU A 73 -1.52 11.75 3.52
CA LEU A 73 -1.82 12.96 4.30
C LEU A 73 -1.94 14.21 3.41
N LYS A 74 -1.11 14.31 2.36
CA LYS A 74 -1.25 15.36 1.33
C LYS A 74 -2.59 15.25 0.61
N TYR A 75 -3.04 14.03 0.31
CA TYR A 75 -4.35 13.81 -0.28
C TYR A 75 -5.48 14.31 0.65
N PHE A 76 -5.45 13.99 1.94
CA PHE A 76 -6.49 14.46 2.87
C PHE A 76 -6.57 15.99 2.92
N ILE A 77 -5.42 16.66 2.99
CA ILE A 77 -5.35 18.14 2.95
C ILE A 77 -5.95 18.68 1.65
N LYS A 78 -5.60 18.10 0.49
CA LYS A 78 -6.14 18.51 -0.82
C LYS A 78 -7.67 18.35 -0.90
N ASN A 79 -8.22 17.34 -0.23
CA ASN A 79 -9.66 17.05 -0.19
C ASN A 79 -10.36 17.69 1.01
N LYS A 80 -9.74 18.69 1.66
CA LYS A 80 -10.31 19.45 2.78
C LYS A 80 -10.67 18.58 4.01
N ILE A 81 -10.05 17.40 4.14
CA ILE A 81 -10.18 16.56 5.34
C ILE A 81 -9.11 17.01 6.34
N SER A 82 -9.55 17.54 7.48
CA SER A 82 -8.64 18.03 8.52
C SER A 82 -7.93 16.88 9.24
N MET A 83 -6.62 17.02 9.44
CA MET A 83 -5.85 16.09 10.29
C MET A 83 -6.39 16.04 11.73
N SER A 84 -6.82 17.18 12.29
CA SER A 84 -7.38 17.21 13.65
C SER A 84 -8.73 16.48 13.73
N SER A 85 -9.53 16.51 12.66
CA SER A 85 -10.78 15.76 12.60
C SER A 85 -10.51 14.26 12.54
N ILE A 86 -9.53 13.83 11.73
CA ILE A 86 -9.11 12.42 11.67
C ILE A 86 -8.59 11.95 13.03
N GLU A 87 -7.69 12.73 13.66
CA GLU A 87 -7.14 12.40 14.97
C GLU A 87 -8.24 12.25 16.02
N ARG A 88 -9.23 13.15 16.02
CA ARG A 88 -10.38 13.08 16.93
C ARG A 88 -11.28 11.88 16.65
N ALA A 89 -11.62 11.62 15.38
CA ALA A 89 -12.48 10.51 14.98
C ALA A 89 -11.89 9.16 15.39
N LEU A 90 -10.56 9.02 15.28
CA LEU A 90 -9.84 7.79 15.58
C LEU A 90 -9.28 7.74 17.01
N GLU A 91 -9.63 8.70 17.86
CA GLU A 91 -9.13 8.81 19.24
C GLU A 91 -7.59 8.81 19.35
N MET A 92 -6.92 9.34 18.32
CA MET A 92 -5.46 9.45 18.29
C MET A 92 -4.98 10.65 19.11
N PRO A 93 -3.78 10.57 19.73
CA PRO A 93 -3.18 11.73 20.36
C PRO A 93 -3.04 12.90 19.39
N GLN A 94 -3.25 14.11 19.88
CA GLN A 94 -3.17 15.32 19.07
C GLN A 94 -1.77 15.48 18.43
N ARG A 95 -1.74 15.95 17.18
CA ARG A 95 -0.54 16.17 16.36
C ARG A 95 0.19 14.90 15.93
N THR A 96 -0.38 13.71 16.12
CA THR A 96 0.22 12.46 15.65
C THR A 96 0.40 12.46 14.13
N LEU A 97 -0.63 12.82 13.37
CA LEU A 97 -0.56 12.88 11.90
C LEU A 97 0.40 13.96 11.42
N ALA A 98 0.48 15.09 12.13
CA ALA A 98 1.44 16.14 11.84
C ALA A 98 2.89 15.66 12.05
N LYS A 99 3.17 14.89 13.11
CA LYS A 99 4.49 14.27 13.33
C LYS A 99 4.82 13.26 12.24
N TRP A 100 3.86 12.42 11.84
CA TRP A 100 4.05 11.45 10.76
C TRP A 100 4.34 12.12 9.42
N LYS A 101 3.61 13.20 9.10
CA LYS A 101 3.85 14.02 7.90
C LYS A 101 5.25 14.64 7.89
N ASN A 102 5.70 15.13 9.03
CA ASN A 102 6.96 15.87 9.16
C ASN A 102 8.15 14.98 9.59
N LYS A 103 8.00 13.65 9.54
CA LYS A 103 9.03 12.68 9.95
C LYS A 103 9.51 12.84 11.41
N GLY A 104 8.70 13.47 12.26
CA GLY A 104 9.01 13.67 13.69
C GLY A 104 8.88 12.40 14.54
N SER A 105 8.25 11.34 13.99
CA SER A 105 8.17 10.01 14.59
C SER A 105 7.92 8.97 13.53
N LYS A 106 8.48 7.75 13.69
CA LYS A 106 8.23 6.63 12.79
C LYS A 106 6.77 6.16 12.91
N THR A 107 6.09 6.04 11.78
CA THR A 107 4.74 5.48 11.72
C THR A 107 4.79 3.96 11.90
N SER A 108 3.96 3.40 12.77
CA SER A 108 3.86 1.95 12.94
C SER A 108 3.21 1.29 11.70
N SER A 109 3.47 0.01 11.48
CA SER A 109 2.84 -0.74 10.38
C SER A 109 1.30 -0.69 10.47
N ALA A 110 0.73 -0.77 11.67
CA ALA A 110 -0.70 -0.62 11.90
C ALA A 110 -1.20 0.79 11.54
N GLY A 111 -0.44 1.84 11.88
CA GLY A 111 -0.77 3.22 11.50
C GLY A 111 -0.77 3.44 9.99
N ILE A 112 0.20 2.84 9.29
CA ILE A 112 0.25 2.87 7.81
C ILE A 112 -0.99 2.17 7.24
N ALA A 113 -1.30 0.96 7.72
CA ALA A 113 -2.46 0.20 7.25
C ALA A 113 -3.78 0.98 7.47
N LEU A 114 -3.95 1.58 8.65
CA LEU A 114 -5.11 2.43 8.97
C LEU A 114 -5.25 3.59 7.99
N LEU A 115 -4.16 4.32 7.71
CA LEU A 115 -4.17 5.42 6.74
C LEU A 115 -4.54 4.94 5.33
N ARG A 116 -4.06 3.76 4.91
CA ARG A 116 -4.43 3.17 3.62
C ARG A 116 -5.92 2.84 3.56
N PHE A 117 -6.50 2.29 4.63
CA PHE A 117 -7.93 2.02 4.70
C PHE A 117 -8.76 3.29 4.62
N ILE A 118 -8.43 4.32 5.41
CA ILE A 118 -9.15 5.60 5.39
C ILE A 118 -9.01 6.28 4.03
N ARG A 119 -7.85 6.15 3.37
CA ARG A 119 -7.63 6.69 2.04
C ARG A 119 -8.55 6.04 0.99
N LEU A 120 -8.79 4.73 1.09
CA LEU A 120 -9.67 3.96 0.21
C LEU A 120 -11.15 4.12 0.55
N PHE A 121 -11.46 4.21 1.84
CA PHE A 121 -12.81 4.23 2.39
C PHE A 121 -12.96 5.39 3.39
N PRO A 122 -13.07 6.65 2.90
CA PRO A 122 -13.17 7.81 3.78
C PRO A 122 -14.36 7.80 4.74
N TRP A 123 -15.45 7.09 4.38
CA TRP A 123 -16.64 6.91 5.21
C TRP A 123 -16.35 6.19 6.53
N LEU A 124 -15.22 5.46 6.63
CA LEU A 124 -14.78 4.86 7.91
C LEU A 124 -14.51 5.92 8.99
N LEU A 125 -14.21 7.16 8.61
CA LEU A 125 -14.09 8.25 9.58
C LEU A 125 -15.43 8.57 10.26
N GLU A 126 -16.53 8.53 9.50
CA GLU A 126 -17.87 8.78 10.04
C GLU A 126 -18.32 7.63 10.94
N VAL A 127 -17.94 6.40 10.63
CA VAL A 127 -18.13 5.24 11.52
C VAL A 127 -17.40 5.45 12.84
N ALA A 128 -16.15 5.92 12.78
CA ALA A 128 -15.34 6.18 13.96
C ALA A 128 -15.92 7.33 14.80
N GLU A 129 -16.41 8.41 14.17
CA GLU A 129 -17.13 9.49 14.86
C GLU A 129 -18.42 9.00 15.55
N ASN A 130 -19.06 7.97 15.00
CA ASN A 130 -20.21 7.30 15.60
C ASN A 130 -19.84 6.15 16.55
N LYS A 131 -18.59 6.12 17.04
CA LYS A 131 -18.08 5.16 18.04
C LYS A 131 -18.26 3.70 17.62
N TYR A 132 -18.15 3.43 16.33
CA TYR A 132 -18.25 2.07 15.77
C TYR A 132 -19.61 1.40 16.07
N ASP A 133 -20.67 2.19 16.20
CA ASP A 133 -22.04 1.65 16.31
C ASP A 133 -22.40 0.88 15.03
N TYR A 134 -22.82 -0.37 15.20
CA TYR A 134 -23.06 -1.28 14.09
C TYR A 134 -24.16 -0.79 13.14
N GLN A 135 -25.31 -0.38 13.70
CA GLN A 135 -26.47 0.03 12.91
C GLN A 135 -26.16 1.31 12.12
N LYS A 136 -25.48 2.26 12.76
CA LYS A 136 -25.05 3.48 12.08
C LYS A 136 -23.99 3.19 11.02
N ALA A 137 -23.05 2.29 11.28
CA ALA A 137 -22.01 1.93 10.32
C ALA A 137 -22.59 1.31 9.04
N GLU A 138 -23.59 0.43 9.19
CA GLU A 138 -24.33 -0.16 8.07
C GLU A 138 -25.02 0.92 7.24
N ASN A 139 -25.74 1.85 7.89
CA ASN A 139 -26.41 2.96 7.20
C ASN A 139 -25.41 3.88 6.47
N ILE A 140 -24.30 4.26 7.12
CA ILE A 140 -23.23 5.07 6.50
C ILE A 140 -22.67 4.37 5.27
N GLN A 141 -22.45 3.06 5.34
CA GLN A 141 -21.95 2.28 4.22
C GLN A 141 -22.96 2.29 3.06
N ILE A 142 -24.23 2.02 3.34
CA ILE A 142 -25.30 2.02 2.34
C ILE A 142 -25.40 3.39 1.68
N ASP A 143 -25.43 4.47 2.46
CA ASP A 143 -25.49 5.84 1.96
C ASP A 143 -24.28 6.17 1.08
N SER A 144 -23.07 5.77 1.49
CA SER A 144 -21.85 5.95 0.69
C SER A 144 -21.93 5.23 -0.66
N VAL A 145 -22.53 4.03 -0.70
CA VAL A 145 -22.74 3.27 -1.94
C VAL A 145 -23.80 3.94 -2.81
N ILE A 146 -24.94 4.33 -2.23
CA ILE A 146 -26.03 5.00 -2.94
C ILE A 146 -25.52 6.30 -3.58
N GLN A 147 -24.81 7.15 -2.84
CA GLN A 147 -24.25 8.39 -3.39
C GLN A 147 -23.30 8.12 -4.55
N LYS A 148 -22.41 7.11 -4.44
CA LYS A 148 -21.54 6.73 -5.56
C LYS A 148 -22.31 6.26 -6.79
N ILE A 149 -23.45 5.60 -6.61
CA ILE A 149 -24.32 5.17 -7.71
C ILE A 149 -24.99 6.40 -8.33
N LEU A 150 -25.55 7.30 -7.51
CA LEU A 150 -26.22 8.51 -7.99
C LEU A 150 -25.26 9.47 -8.70
N ASP A 151 -24.05 9.67 -8.16
CA ASP A 151 -23.02 10.52 -8.79
C ASP A 151 -22.58 9.97 -10.15
N LYS A 152 -22.46 8.63 -10.26
CA LYS A 152 -22.16 7.95 -11.53
C LYS A 152 -23.35 7.92 -12.49
N ASN A 153 -24.56 7.93 -11.95
CA ASN A 153 -25.83 7.96 -12.68
C ASN A 153 -26.41 9.38 -12.68
N SER A 154 -25.58 10.43 -12.80
CA SER A 154 -26.05 11.71 -13.30
C SER A 154 -26.51 11.49 -14.75
N PHE A 155 -27.74 10.99 -14.88
CA PHE A 155 -28.34 10.50 -16.11
C PHE A 155 -28.22 11.58 -17.20
N PRO A 156 -27.72 11.25 -18.41
CA PRO A 156 -28.10 12.03 -19.58
C PRO A 156 -29.64 12.01 -19.64
N SER A 157 -30.23 13.16 -19.98
CA SER A 157 -31.68 13.30 -20.08
C SER A 157 -32.27 12.16 -20.91
N SER A 158 -33.51 11.79 -20.60
CA SER A 158 -34.25 10.63 -21.12
C SER A 158 -34.43 10.56 -22.66
N GLN A 159 -33.65 11.30 -23.45
CA GLN A 159 -33.59 11.21 -24.91
C GLN A 159 -32.59 10.20 -25.45
N GLU A 160 -31.69 9.62 -24.64
CA GLU A 160 -30.66 8.69 -25.15
C GLU A 160 -30.95 7.19 -24.95
N TRP A 161 -32.03 6.81 -24.25
CA TRP A 161 -32.37 5.39 -24.00
C TRP A 161 -33.29 4.78 -25.07
N GLN A 162 -32.87 4.84 -26.34
CA GLN A 162 -33.31 3.88 -27.35
C GLN A 162 -32.12 3.13 -27.92
N GLY A 163 -31.84 1.98 -27.31
CA GLY A 163 -31.00 0.95 -27.90
C GLY A 163 -29.69 0.74 -27.16
N GLN A 164 -29.71 -0.19 -26.20
CA GLN A 164 -28.83 -1.35 -26.21
C GLN A 164 -29.15 -2.23 -24.99
N TYR A 165 -29.83 -3.35 -25.28
CA TYR A 165 -29.99 -4.46 -24.36
C TYR A 165 -28.61 -5.02 -23.98
N PHE A 166 -28.42 -5.31 -22.69
CA PHE A 166 -27.28 -6.04 -22.15
C PHE A 166 -27.33 -7.51 -22.61
N ASP A 167 -26.28 -7.98 -23.29
CA ASP A 167 -25.94 -9.41 -23.34
C ASP A 167 -24.84 -9.70 -22.31
N PHE A 168 -25.15 -10.58 -21.37
CA PHE A 168 -24.23 -11.05 -20.32
C PHE A 168 -23.65 -12.41 -20.78
N GLU A 169 -22.43 -12.42 -21.32
CA GLU A 169 -21.65 -13.66 -21.47
C GLU A 169 -20.18 -13.50 -21.03
N VAL A 170 -19.91 -14.15 -19.89
CA VAL A 170 -18.71 -14.86 -19.40
C VAL A 170 -17.36 -14.69 -20.14
N ALA A 171 -16.37 -14.12 -19.44
CA ALA A 171 -14.94 -14.51 -19.46
C ALA A 171 -14.25 -13.73 -18.30
N GLY A 172 -13.39 -14.24 -17.43
CA GLY A 172 -12.38 -15.30 -17.50
C GLY A 172 -11.16 -14.77 -16.70
N GLN A 173 -10.69 -15.56 -15.73
CA GLN A 173 -9.64 -15.26 -14.73
C GLN A 173 -8.33 -14.66 -15.30
N LYS A 174 -7.68 -13.73 -14.57
CA LYS A 174 -6.20 -13.64 -14.40
C LYS A 174 -5.84 -12.99 -13.05
N GLY A 175 -4.96 -13.66 -12.30
CA GLY A 175 -4.57 -13.34 -10.93
C GLY A 175 -3.51 -12.24 -10.80
N ILE A 176 -3.59 -11.52 -9.68
CA ILE A 176 -2.60 -10.56 -9.18
C ILE A 176 -2.21 -11.04 -7.78
N ILE A 177 -0.93 -11.27 -7.53
CA ILE A 177 -0.42 -11.59 -6.20
C ILE A 177 -0.06 -10.26 -5.52
N GLY A 178 -0.81 -9.87 -4.51
CA GLY A 178 -0.52 -8.71 -3.66
C GLY A 178 0.39 -9.12 -2.48
N ALA A 179 1.35 -8.27 -2.14
CA ALA A 179 2.15 -8.41 -0.93
C ALA A 179 1.36 -7.94 0.30
N ALA A 180 1.30 -8.77 1.33
CA ALA A 180 0.76 -8.48 2.65
C ALA A 180 1.77 -7.73 3.53
#